data_AF-A0A4U1FA70-F1
#
_entry.id   AF-A0A4U1FA70-F1
#
_cell.length_a   1.000
_cell.length_b   1.000
_cell.length_c   1.000
_cell.angle_alpha   90.00
_cell.angle_beta   90.00
_cell.angle_gamma   90.00
#
_symmetry.space_group_name_H-M   'P 1'
#
loop_
_entity.id
_entity.type
_entity.pdbx_description
1 polymer ?
#
loop_
_entity_poly.entity_id
_entity_poly.type
_entity_poly.pdbx_seq_one_letter_code
_entity_poly.pdbx_strand_id
1 'polypeptide(L)'
;ISYVKGDLFACPKTDSLAHCISEDCRMGAGIAVHFKKKFGGVQELLNQQKKSGEVAVLKRDGRYIYYLITKKRASHKPTYENLQKSLEAMKIGCGLDRLQWENVSAMIEEIFEATDIRITVYTL
;
A
#
# COMPACT_ATOMS: atom_id res chain seq x y z
N ILE A 1 6.78 13.21 -6.19
CA ILE A 1 5.94 12.97 -4.98
C ILE A 1 5.53 14.32 -4.40
N SER A 2 4.30 14.46 -3.90
CA SER A 2 3.84 15.63 -3.12
C SER A 2 3.60 15.24 -1.67
N TYR A 3 3.81 16.18 -0.73
CA TYR A 3 3.58 15.97 0.70
C TYR A 3 2.47 16.92 1.17
N VAL A 4 1.50 16.40 1.92
CA VAL A 4 0.37 17.16 2.44
C VAL A 4 0.22 16.91 3.93
N LYS A 5 0.12 17.99 4.71
CA LYS A 5 -0.25 17.89 6.13
C LYS A 5 -1.77 17.83 6.25
N GLY A 6 -2.31 16.70 6.74
CA GLY A 6 -3.75 16.51 6.89
C GLY A 6 -4.18 15.06 6.98
N ASP A 7 -5.50 14.84 6.97
CA ASP A 7 -6.10 13.50 7.00
C ASP A 7 -6.03 12.84 5.61
N LEU A 8 -5.32 11.71 5.53
CA LEU A 8 -5.25 10.86 4.33
C LEU A 8 -6.66 10.52 3.79
N PHE A 9 -7.62 10.30 4.68
CA PHE A 9 -8.96 9.88 4.28
C PHE A 9 -9.85 10.99 3.73
N ALA A 10 -9.35 12.24 3.76
CA ALA A 10 -9.94 13.42 3.13
C ALA A 10 -9.38 13.69 1.71
N CYS A 11 -8.49 12.85 1.20
CA CYS A 11 -8.02 12.93 -0.18
C CYS A 11 -9.19 12.84 -1.19
N PRO A 12 -8.99 13.28 -2.45
CA PRO A 12 -10.01 13.14 -3.49
C PRO A 12 -10.53 11.70 -3.58
N LYS A 13 -11.85 11.55 -3.79
CA LYS A 13 -12.48 10.22 -3.88
C LYS A 13 -12.07 9.44 -5.13
N THR A 14 -11.54 10.14 -6.14
CA THR A 14 -10.94 9.57 -7.34
C THR A 14 -9.60 8.92 -7.07
N ASP A 15 -8.91 9.32 -6.00
CA ASP A 15 -7.58 8.83 -5.69
C ASP A 15 -7.67 7.47 -5.02
N SER A 16 -6.87 6.54 -5.54
CA SER A 16 -6.65 5.25 -4.91
C SER A 16 -5.74 5.41 -3.67
N LEU A 17 -5.94 4.55 -2.68
CA LEU A 17 -5.21 4.61 -1.41
C LEU A 17 -4.28 3.41 -1.26
N ALA A 18 -3.15 3.59 -0.59
CA ALA A 18 -2.22 2.50 -0.28
C ALA A 18 -1.77 2.54 1.18
N HIS A 19 -1.63 1.37 1.82
CA HIS A 19 -0.97 1.25 3.12
C HIS A 19 -0.37 -0.14 3.34
N CYS A 20 0.55 -0.26 4.30
CA CYS A 20 1.18 -1.53 4.64
C CYS A 20 0.39 -2.32 5.69
N ILE A 21 0.29 -3.64 5.50
CA ILE A 21 -0.30 -4.59 6.45
C ILE A 21 0.52 -5.89 6.56
N SER A 22 0.11 -6.77 7.48
CA SER A 22 0.58 -8.15 7.59
C SER A 22 -0.32 -9.14 6.86
N GLU A 23 0.21 -10.31 6.49
CA GLU A 23 -0.55 -11.42 5.85
C GLU A 23 -1.80 -11.82 6.65
N ASP A 24 -1.70 -11.80 7.99
CA ASP A 24 -2.81 -12.12 8.90
C ASP A 24 -3.95 -11.07 8.93
N CYS A 25 -3.82 -9.98 8.16
CA CYS A 25 -4.80 -8.90 8.02
C CYS A 25 -5.37 -8.36 9.35
N ARG A 26 -4.59 -8.44 10.45
CA ARG A 26 -5.07 -8.03 11.79
C ARG A 26 -5.51 -6.57 11.82
N MET A 27 -4.71 -5.69 11.21
CA MET A 27 -4.95 -4.24 11.10
C MET A 27 -5.40 -3.60 12.43
N GLY A 28 -4.72 -3.95 13.53
CA GLY A 28 -5.11 -3.57 14.89
C GLY A 28 -4.41 -2.34 15.47
N ALA A 29 -3.52 -1.69 14.72
CA ALA A 29 -2.79 -0.51 15.18
C ALA A 29 -2.57 0.53 14.07
N GLY A 30 -2.32 1.78 14.47
CA GLY A 30 -2.00 2.90 13.59
C GLY A 30 -3.09 3.19 12.56
N ILE A 31 -2.68 3.65 11.36
CA ILE A 31 -3.61 3.99 10.28
C ILE A 31 -4.38 2.77 9.77
N ALA A 32 -3.85 1.55 9.91
CA ALA A 32 -4.50 0.33 9.45
C ALA A 32 -5.86 0.07 10.14
N VAL A 33 -6.03 0.51 11.39
CA VAL A 33 -7.34 0.45 12.08
C VAL A 33 -8.39 1.28 11.35
N HIS A 34 -7.98 2.44 10.84
CA HIS A 34 -8.87 3.36 10.12
C HIS A 34 -9.23 2.80 8.75
N PHE A 35 -8.29 2.18 8.04
CA PHE A 35 -8.57 1.43 6.81
C PHE A 35 -9.57 0.28 7.06
N LYS A 36 -9.36 -0.52 8.12
CA LYS A 36 -10.27 -1.60 8.50
C LYS A 36 -11.67 -1.08 8.83
N LYS A 37 -11.77 0.02 9.58
CA LYS A 37 -13.06 0.64 9.94
C LYS A 37 -13.77 1.23 8.72
N LYS A 38 -13.04 1.85 7.80
CA LYS A 38 -13.59 2.57 6.65
C LYS A 38 -13.95 1.64 5.48
N PHE A 39 -13.10 0.66 5.16
CA PHE A 39 -13.25 -0.17 3.95
C PHE A 39 -13.64 -1.63 4.24
N GLY A 40 -13.51 -2.09 5.49
CA GLY A 40 -13.83 -3.46 5.88
C GLY A 40 -13.02 -4.48 5.08
N GLY A 41 -13.68 -5.52 4.56
CA GLY A 41 -13.10 -6.42 3.54
C GLY A 41 -12.03 -7.39 4.03
N VAL A 42 -11.88 -7.60 5.35
CA VAL A 42 -10.82 -8.49 5.89
C VAL A 42 -10.88 -9.89 5.29
N GLN A 43 -12.06 -10.49 5.19
CA GLN A 43 -12.20 -11.83 4.60
C GLN A 43 -11.89 -11.83 3.10
N GLU A 44 -12.28 -10.77 2.38
CA GLU A 44 -11.96 -10.60 0.95
C GLU A 44 -10.45 -10.49 0.72
N LEU A 45 -9.73 -9.78 1.60
CA LEU A 45 -8.26 -9.72 1.59
C LEU A 45 -7.64 -11.08 1.88
N LEU A 46 -8.12 -11.80 2.91
CA LEU A 46 -7.61 -13.13 3.26
C LEU A 46 -7.84 -14.15 2.14
N ASN A 47 -8.97 -14.06 1.44
CA ASN A 47 -9.29 -14.93 0.31
C ASN A 47 -8.38 -14.74 -0.90
N GLN A 48 -7.71 -13.58 -1.03
CA GLN A 48 -6.68 -13.35 -2.06
C GLN A 48 -5.38 -14.08 -1.76
N GLN A 49 -5.20 -14.59 -0.54
CA GLN A 49 -4.06 -15.42 -0.10
C GLN A 49 -2.67 -14.81 -0.35
N LYS A 50 -2.60 -13.48 -0.33
CA LYS A 50 -1.36 -12.72 -0.58
C LYS A 50 -0.31 -12.93 0.51
N LYS A 51 0.96 -12.90 0.08
CA LYS A 51 2.17 -13.14 0.88
C LYS A 51 3.01 -11.89 0.98
N SER A 52 3.96 -11.90 1.92
CA SER A 52 4.95 -10.83 2.08
C SER A 52 5.67 -10.56 0.76
N GLY A 53 5.71 -9.30 0.34
CA GLY A 53 6.20 -8.88 -0.96
C GLY A 53 5.12 -8.73 -2.04
N GLU A 54 3.87 -9.09 -1.76
CA GLU A 54 2.75 -8.93 -2.70
C GLU A 54 1.82 -7.78 -2.30
N VAL A 55 0.83 -7.50 -3.16
CA VAL A 55 -0.22 -6.52 -2.90
C VAL A 55 -1.60 -7.20 -2.97
N ALA A 56 -2.44 -6.92 -1.97
CA ALA A 56 -3.86 -7.23 -2.01
C ALA A 56 -4.66 -5.97 -2.40
N VAL A 57 -5.79 -6.16 -3.08
CA VAL A 57 -6.56 -5.03 -3.64
C VAL A 57 -8.04 -5.17 -3.29
N LEU A 58 -8.64 -4.07 -2.85
CA LEU A 58 -10.08 -3.93 -2.74
C LEU A 58 -10.57 -2.85 -3.70
N LYS A 59 -11.70 -3.09 -4.38
CA LYS A 59 -12.39 -2.05 -5.15
C LYS A 59 -13.52 -1.48 -4.32
N ARG A 60 -13.53 -0.17 -4.10
CA ARG A 60 -14.54 0.55 -3.31
C ARG A 60 -14.84 1.87 -3.99
N ASP A 61 -16.11 2.21 -4.18
CA ASP A 61 -16.55 3.51 -4.72
C ASP A 61 -15.83 3.95 -6.01
N GLY A 62 -15.55 3.00 -6.90
CA GLY A 62 -14.89 3.29 -8.19
C GLY A 62 -13.37 3.47 -8.13
N ARG A 63 -12.74 3.34 -6.95
CA ARG A 63 -11.27 3.38 -6.78
C ARG A 63 -10.72 2.09 -6.20
N TYR A 64 -9.39 1.97 -6.23
CA TYR A 64 -8.66 0.85 -5.65
C TYR A 64 -8.08 1.23 -4.28
N ILE A 65 -8.11 0.27 -3.37
CA ILE A 65 -7.45 0.34 -2.07
C ILE A 65 -6.39 -0.77 -2.05
N TYR A 66 -5.12 -0.37 -2.07
CA TYR A 66 -3.97 -1.24 -2.12
C TYR A 66 -3.44 -1.53 -0.71
N TYR A 67 -3.26 -2.82 -0.43
CA TYR A 67 -2.77 -3.35 0.83
C TYR A 67 -1.42 -4.01 0.57
N LEU A 68 -0.34 -3.26 0.82
CA LEU A 68 1.04 -3.71 0.64
C LEU A 68 1.38 -4.71 1.74
N ILE A 69 1.60 -5.97 1.39
CA ILE A 69 1.87 -7.03 2.37
C ILE A 69 3.36 -7.07 2.65
N THR A 70 3.80 -6.53 3.79
CA THR A 70 5.24 -6.34 4.06
C THR A 70 5.80 -7.29 5.12
N LYS A 71 4.94 -8.08 5.76
CA LYS A 71 5.30 -8.99 6.85
C LYS A 71 4.28 -10.11 7.06
N LYS A 72 4.74 -11.25 7.59
CA LYS A 72 3.88 -12.41 7.88
C LYS A 72 2.85 -12.18 8.99
N ARG A 73 3.26 -11.55 10.09
CA ARG A 73 2.41 -11.35 11.28
C ARG A 73 2.47 -9.91 11.74
N ALA A 74 1.40 -9.42 12.37
CA ALA A 74 1.34 -8.05 12.87
C ALA A 74 2.50 -7.70 13.85
N SER A 75 2.96 -8.68 14.64
CA SER A 75 4.08 -8.53 15.57
C SER A 75 5.47 -8.50 14.92
N HIS A 76 5.59 -8.91 13.66
CA HIS A 76 6.87 -8.91 12.96
C HIS A 76 7.23 -7.50 12.50
N LYS A 77 8.53 -7.28 12.27
CA LYS A 77 9.03 -6.06 11.60
C LYS A 77 9.02 -6.27 10.08
N PRO A 78 8.60 -5.28 9.28
CA PRO A 78 8.74 -5.34 7.83
C PRO A 78 10.22 -5.29 7.44
N THR A 79 10.54 -5.77 6.24
CA THR A 79 11.87 -5.60 5.63
C THR A 79 11.75 -4.64 4.44
N TYR A 80 12.83 -3.93 4.13
CA TYR A 80 12.89 -3.08 2.94
C TYR A 80 12.64 -3.88 1.66
N GLU A 81 13.20 -5.09 1.58
CA GLU A 81 12.98 -6.00 0.45
C GLU A 81 11.50 -6.32 0.22
N ASN A 82 10.74 -6.65 1.26
CA ASN A 82 9.30 -6.95 1.11
C ASN A 82 8.49 -5.69 0.79
N LEU A 83 8.88 -4.55 1.34
CA LEU A 83 8.26 -3.27 0.99
C LEU A 83 8.46 -2.96 -0.50
N GLN A 84 9.68 -3.09 -0.99
CA GLN A 84 10.02 -2.91 -2.39
C GLN A 84 9.19 -3.82 -3.29
N LYS A 85 9.24 -5.14 -3.05
CA LYS A 85 8.47 -6.12 -3.81
C LYS A 85 6.97 -5.79 -3.83
N SER A 86 6.42 -5.34 -2.70
CA SER A 86 5.00 -4.97 -2.65
C SER A 86 4.67 -3.71 -3.45
N LEU A 87 5.58 -2.73 -3.50
CA LEU A 87 5.45 -1.52 -4.31
C LEU A 87 5.61 -1.82 -5.80
N GLU A 88 6.56 -2.67 -6.17
CA GLU A 88 6.72 -3.21 -7.52
C GLU A 88 5.46 -3.97 -7.94
N ALA A 89 4.93 -4.86 -7.10
CA ALA A 89 3.68 -5.57 -7.37
C ALA A 89 2.49 -4.61 -7.56
N MET A 90 2.44 -3.51 -6.79
CA MET A 90 1.46 -2.45 -6.97
C MET A 90 1.66 -1.72 -8.30
N LYS A 91 2.91 -1.44 -8.70
CA LYS A 91 3.26 -0.86 -10.00
C LYS A 91 2.93 -1.80 -11.15
N ILE A 92 3.16 -3.11 -11.05
CA ILE A 92 2.80 -4.11 -12.07
C ILE A 92 1.29 -4.24 -12.19
N GLY A 93 0.56 -4.19 -11.06
CA GLY A 93 -0.91 -4.04 -11.08
C GLY A 93 -1.37 -2.79 -11.85
N CYS A 94 -0.47 -1.83 -12.03
CA CYS A 94 -0.60 -0.63 -12.86
C CYS A 94 0.23 -0.67 -14.18
N GLY A 95 0.98 -1.73 -14.48
CA GLY A 95 1.49 -2.06 -15.83
C GLY A 95 2.99 -2.13 -16.17
N LEU A 96 4.03 -1.92 -15.32
CA LEU A 96 5.46 -2.00 -15.77
C LEU A 96 6.51 -2.27 -14.64
N ASP A 97 7.63 -2.98 -14.93
CA ASP A 97 8.82 -3.26 -14.05
C ASP A 97 10.03 -2.33 -14.38
N ARG A 98 11.16 -2.15 -13.65
CA ARG A 98 12.05 -2.92 -12.71
C ARG A 98 12.86 -1.93 -11.81
N LEU A 99 13.47 -2.37 -10.67
CA LEU A 99 14.85 -2.07 -10.13
C LEU A 99 14.97 -1.93 -8.57
N GLN A 100 16.22 -2.01 -8.03
CA GLN A 100 16.64 -2.15 -6.59
C GLN A 100 16.48 -0.87 -5.72
N TRP A 101 17.31 -0.59 -4.68
CA TRP A 101 17.49 0.67 -3.91
C TRP A 101 17.02 0.78 -2.43
N GLU A 102 17.68 1.73 -1.74
CA GLU A 102 17.59 2.09 -0.32
C GLU A 102 16.84 3.43 -0.09
N ASN A 103 16.17 3.56 1.07
CA ASN A 103 15.18 4.59 1.47
C ASN A 103 13.80 4.48 0.77
N VAL A 104 12.72 4.53 1.57
CA VAL A 104 11.34 4.36 1.06
C VAL A 104 10.91 5.46 0.09
N SER A 105 11.33 6.71 0.33
CA SER A 105 11.03 7.82 -0.60
C SER A 105 11.74 7.64 -1.94
N ALA A 106 13.04 7.32 -1.91
CA ALA A 106 13.83 7.06 -3.12
C ALA A 106 13.29 5.84 -3.88
N MET A 107 12.90 4.78 -3.17
CA MET A 107 12.26 3.60 -3.73
C MET A 107 10.94 3.93 -4.43
N ILE A 108 10.09 4.78 -3.84
CA ILE A 108 8.85 5.22 -4.50
C ILE A 108 9.16 6.08 -5.72
N GLU A 109 10.13 7.00 -5.62
CA GLU A 109 10.53 7.85 -6.75
C GLU A 109 11.05 7.00 -7.91
N GLU A 110 11.95 6.07 -7.66
CA GLU A 110 12.50 5.18 -8.69
C GLU A 110 11.45 4.23 -9.28
N ILE A 111 10.67 3.55 -8.42
CA ILE A 111 9.63 2.64 -8.87
C ILE A 111 8.65 3.40 -9.77
N PHE A 112 8.28 4.63 -9.46
CA PHE A 112 7.27 5.37 -10.22
C PHE A 112 7.82 6.42 -11.20
N GLU A 113 9.14 6.53 -11.39
CA GLU A 113 9.80 7.57 -12.21
C GLU A 113 9.29 7.59 -13.65
N ALA A 114 9.18 6.41 -14.27
CA ALA A 114 8.73 6.25 -15.65
C ALA A 114 7.22 6.09 -15.80
N THR A 115 6.43 6.55 -14.82
CA THR A 115 4.97 6.42 -14.83
C THR A 115 4.29 7.78 -14.68
N ASP A 116 3.11 7.95 -15.27
CA ASP A 116 2.25 9.13 -15.05
C ASP A 116 1.52 9.09 -13.69
N ILE A 117 1.97 8.23 -12.76
CA ILE A 117 1.34 8.04 -11.45
C ILE A 117 1.78 9.16 -10.52
N ARG A 118 0.80 9.97 -10.10
CA ARG A 118 1.01 11.01 -9.09
C ARG A 118 0.84 10.41 -7.69
N ILE A 119 1.87 10.54 -6.87
CA ILE A 119 1.87 10.05 -5.49
C ILE A 119 1.85 11.22 -4.51
N THR A 120 0.86 11.19 -3.61
CA THR A 120 0.71 12.16 -2.52
C THR A 120 0.86 11.45 -1.18
N VAL A 121 1.80 11.89 -0.36
CA VAL A 121 2.04 11.38 0.99
C VAL A 121 1.38 12.30 2.00
N TYR A 122 0.53 11.75 2.87
CA TYR A 122 -0.13 12.50 3.93
C TYR A 122 0.56 12.27 5.27
N THR A 123 0.76 13.35 6.02
CA THR A 123 1.26 13.34 7.40
C THR A 123 0.35 14.16 8.31
N LEU A 124 0.24 13.77 9.59
CA LEU A 124 -0.52 14.52 10.60
C LEU A 124 0.33 15.63 11.21
#